data_AF-R6FMU3-F1
#
_entry.id   AF-R6FMU3-F1
#
_cell.length_a   1.000
_cell.length_b   1.000
_cell.length_c   1.000
_cell.angle_alpha   90.00
_cell.angle_beta   90.00
_cell.angle_gamma   90.00
#
_symmetry.space_group_name_H-M   'P 1'
#
loop_
_entity.id
_entity.type
_entity.pdbx_description
1 polymer ?
#
loop_
_entity_poly.entity_id
_entity_poly.type
_entity_poly.pdbx_seq_one_letter_code
_entity_poly.pdbx_strand_id
1 'polypeptide(L)'
;MKHFSIFYTLCLFLLLPTASCTDNDDIRRAEPGIYYIGKDLNAVVSSQTRGINSGDYEFDTNYDYDYIYLHKIGSEECIKIPVYENCPSNTGTICNKGFRYRVEVDESGNATITPLDKEGNAIEGSSSITLEDSEQCYFSSWPKDEWAMHDGQFSEERWAGQNESYYLYYRDKEVNKEIFRSGAGNDYQNHDIVDLTTNGDLSLTRACASFAAAVLIYDKNNPFQMGEVTNYPTSDAKFTEIMGDAPSNWYIKIYIGGECFATDHNIETGELSTDLPNGYYSSGDATKFGEGDIVGKEYLPFVQKEFTNAKSAYQGFGYVSEHTNTLFSPVTGMNRPHVYLLVKHWTGPGEPDEAWLKSDVGALQTEIVTQGTLHNPRNADAYITGLAIELAVFKKAWEDNYGPLTPSTGSESSNASSLATHSTITRSPSGDPVRSFTLPEDAIVIQEVY
;
A
#
# COMPACT_ATOMS: atom_id res chain seq x y z
N MET A 1 40.70 -62.14 -53.99
CA MET A 1 39.49 -62.10 -54.85
C MET A 1 38.46 -61.31 -54.07
N LYS A 2 38.29 -60.02 -54.40
CA LYS A 2 37.27 -59.48 -55.32
C LYS A 2 35.85 -59.48 -54.70
N HIS A 3 35.43 -58.23 -54.41
CA HIS A 3 34.08 -57.67 -54.43
C HIS A 3 33.09 -58.00 -53.30
N PHE A 4 32.91 -57.03 -52.39
CA PHE A 4 31.60 -56.40 -52.07
C PHE A 4 31.90 -55.07 -51.35
N SER A 5 32.25 -54.01 -52.09
CA SER A 5 31.30 -53.00 -52.60
C SER A 5 30.44 -52.33 -51.53
N ILE A 6 30.86 -51.12 -51.16
CA ILE A 6 30.03 -49.90 -51.24
C ILE A 6 28.72 -49.96 -50.45
N PHE A 7 28.78 -49.66 -49.15
CA PHE A 7 27.61 -49.11 -48.43
C PHE A 7 27.97 -48.21 -47.23
N TYR A 8 29.22 -48.18 -46.79
CA TYR A 8 29.62 -47.40 -45.60
C TYR A 8 30.37 -46.09 -45.90
N THR A 9 30.63 -45.77 -47.17
CA THR A 9 31.42 -44.58 -47.54
C THR A 9 30.58 -43.39 -48.03
N LEU A 10 29.24 -43.45 -47.93
CA LEU A 10 28.36 -42.37 -48.39
C LEU A 10 27.53 -41.68 -47.30
N CYS A 11 27.61 -42.12 -46.03
CA CYS A 11 26.85 -41.49 -44.93
C CYS A 11 27.70 -40.63 -43.98
N LEU A 12 29.01 -40.48 -44.23
CA LEU A 12 29.87 -39.59 -43.44
C LEU A 12 30.12 -38.21 -44.08
N PHE A 13 29.49 -37.93 -45.24
CA PHE A 13 29.72 -36.70 -46.03
C PHE A 13 28.48 -35.78 -46.15
N LEU A 14 27.43 -35.99 -45.34
CA LEU A 14 26.19 -35.21 -45.43
C LEU A 14 25.79 -34.47 -44.14
N LEU A 15 26.71 -34.27 -43.21
CA LEU A 15 26.53 -33.35 -42.09
C LEU A 15 27.72 -32.39 -42.01
N LEU A 16 27.90 -31.62 -43.09
CA LEU A 16 28.47 -30.28 -42.99
C LEU A 16 27.31 -29.33 -42.71
N PRO A 17 27.01 -28.94 -41.45
CA PRO A 17 26.62 -27.57 -41.25
C PRO A 17 27.88 -26.76 -41.56
N THR A 18 27.82 -26.04 -42.67
CA THR A 18 28.57 -24.81 -42.85
C THR A 18 28.48 -24.02 -41.55
N ALA A 19 29.53 -24.02 -40.74
CA ALA A 19 29.73 -23.01 -39.72
C ALA A 19 29.95 -21.67 -40.46
N SER A 20 28.85 -21.11 -40.94
CA SER A 20 28.73 -19.67 -41.11
C SER A 20 29.03 -19.10 -39.74
N CYS A 21 30.21 -18.51 -39.58
CA CYS A 21 30.48 -17.61 -38.46
C CYS A 21 29.58 -16.41 -38.65
N THR A 22 28.34 -16.53 -38.20
CA THR A 22 27.36 -15.46 -38.09
C THR A 22 26.57 -15.71 -36.82
N ASP A 23 27.27 -15.83 -35.70
CA ASP A 23 26.72 -15.46 -34.39
C ASP A 23 27.51 -14.22 -33.97
N ASN A 24 27.21 -13.10 -34.63
CA ASN A 24 27.27 -11.82 -33.94
C ASN A 24 25.99 -11.79 -33.10
N ASP A 25 26.00 -12.52 -31.99
CA ASP A 25 25.28 -12.03 -30.83
C ASP A 25 25.97 -10.70 -30.52
N ASP A 26 25.43 -9.60 -31.03
CA ASP A 26 25.88 -8.26 -30.65
C ASP A 26 25.61 -8.15 -29.15
N ILE A 27 26.60 -8.54 -28.35
CA ILE A 27 26.60 -8.35 -26.91
C ILE A 27 26.49 -6.85 -26.72
N ARG A 28 25.35 -6.40 -26.20
CA ARG A 28 25.08 -5.00 -25.90
C ARG A 28 26.11 -4.54 -24.87
N ARG A 29 27.11 -3.78 -25.33
CA ARG A 29 28.25 -3.34 -24.52
C ARG A 29 28.46 -1.84 -24.63
N ALA A 30 28.79 -1.20 -23.52
CA ALA A 30 29.13 0.23 -23.53
C ALA A 30 30.54 0.42 -24.07
N GLU A 31 30.76 1.50 -24.83
CA GLU A 31 32.11 1.86 -25.27
C GLU A 31 32.93 2.37 -24.07
N PRO A 32 34.26 2.11 -24.02
CA PRO A 32 35.12 2.71 -23.01
C PRO A 32 35.07 4.25 -23.07
N GLY A 33 34.94 4.90 -21.91
CA GLY A 33 34.79 6.34 -21.87
C GLY A 33 34.26 6.88 -20.55
N ILE A 34 34.12 8.21 -20.48
CA ILE A 34 33.55 8.91 -19.33
C ILE A 34 32.23 9.54 -19.77
N TYR A 35 31.15 9.17 -19.09
CA TYR A 35 29.79 9.63 -19.36
C TYR A 35 29.26 10.43 -18.17
N TYR A 36 28.53 11.51 -18.48
CA TYR A 36 27.80 12.31 -17.49
C TYR A 36 26.31 12.16 -17.77
N ILE A 37 25.59 11.63 -16.79
CA ILE A 37 24.24 11.12 -16.98
C ILE A 37 23.29 11.88 -16.07
N GLY A 38 22.21 12.37 -16.67
CA GLY A 38 21.02 12.85 -15.99
C GLY A 38 19.87 11.89 -16.25
N LYS A 39 19.18 11.54 -15.17
CA LYS A 39 17.92 10.79 -15.24
C LYS A 39 16.79 11.64 -14.68
N ASP A 40 15.74 11.76 -15.47
CA ASP A 40 14.52 12.43 -15.06
C ASP A 40 13.57 11.41 -14.44
N LEU A 41 13.02 11.76 -13.28
CA LEU A 41 11.93 11.02 -12.68
C LEU A 41 10.63 11.60 -13.25
N ASN A 42 10.44 11.61 -14.59
CA ASN A 42 9.24 12.14 -15.27
C ASN A 42 8.27 11.08 -15.79
N ALA A 43 6.97 11.36 -15.59
CA ALA A 43 5.87 10.45 -15.86
C ALA A 43 5.32 10.77 -17.25
N VAL A 44 5.40 9.80 -18.16
CA VAL A 44 4.51 9.80 -19.30
C VAL A 44 3.10 9.55 -18.74
N VAL A 45 2.18 10.47 -19.03
CA VAL A 45 0.76 10.52 -18.60
C VAL A 45 -0.03 9.23 -18.91
N SER A 46 0.57 8.25 -19.58
CA SER A 46 -0.10 7.04 -20.04
C SER A 46 0.34 5.72 -19.36
N SER A 47 1.36 5.67 -18.48
CA SER A 47 1.73 4.36 -17.89
C SER A 47 2.70 4.30 -16.69
N GLN A 48 3.12 5.39 -16.05
CA GLN A 48 4.15 5.28 -14.99
C GLN A 48 3.82 6.18 -13.81
N THR A 49 3.45 5.54 -12.70
CA THR A 49 2.89 6.15 -11.51
C THR A 49 3.99 6.54 -10.52
N ARG A 50 3.96 7.77 -9.97
CA ARG A 50 4.91 8.20 -8.92
C ARG A 50 4.17 8.96 -7.84
N GLY A 51 4.15 8.45 -6.61
CA GLY A 51 3.53 9.15 -5.49
C GLY A 51 1.99 9.09 -5.51
N ILE A 52 1.38 9.64 -4.46
CA ILE A 52 -0.08 9.77 -4.32
C ILE A 52 -0.45 11.25 -4.46
N ASN A 53 -1.38 11.55 -5.38
CA ASN A 53 -2.02 12.86 -5.48
C ASN A 53 -2.83 13.14 -4.21
N SER A 54 -2.44 14.19 -3.50
CA SER A 54 -3.11 14.71 -2.30
C SER A 54 -4.57 15.13 -2.48
N GLY A 55 -5.07 15.31 -3.71
CA GLY A 55 -6.46 15.70 -3.97
C GLY A 55 -7.42 14.54 -4.20
N ASP A 56 -6.97 13.49 -4.90
CA ASP A 56 -7.87 12.52 -5.53
C ASP A 56 -7.54 11.05 -5.19
N TYR A 57 -6.54 10.78 -4.34
CA TYR A 57 -6.00 9.43 -4.09
C TYR A 57 -5.49 8.69 -5.34
N GLU A 58 -5.46 9.37 -6.48
CA GLU A 58 -4.83 8.91 -7.71
C GLU A 58 -3.31 8.90 -7.57
N PHE A 59 -2.61 8.16 -8.41
CA PHE A 59 -1.17 8.33 -8.53
C PHE A 59 -0.87 9.72 -9.06
N ASP A 60 -0.03 10.50 -8.38
CA ASP A 60 0.51 11.70 -9.03
C ASP A 60 1.79 11.38 -9.82
N THR A 61 2.52 12.42 -10.18
CA THR A 61 3.76 12.32 -10.93
C THR A 61 4.98 12.65 -10.06
N ASN A 62 4.80 12.80 -8.75
CA ASN A 62 5.78 13.35 -7.84
C ASN A 62 6.57 12.24 -7.15
N TYR A 63 7.89 12.43 -7.10
CA TYR A 63 8.80 11.56 -6.36
C TYR A 63 9.18 12.26 -5.05
N ASP A 64 8.65 11.78 -3.93
CA ASP A 64 8.79 12.52 -2.67
C ASP A 64 10.17 12.38 -2.02
N TYR A 65 10.91 11.31 -2.31
CA TYR A 65 12.22 11.06 -1.70
C TYR A 65 13.29 12.03 -2.19
N ASP A 66 14.19 12.40 -1.27
CA ASP A 66 15.38 13.23 -1.56
C ASP A 66 16.54 12.43 -2.16
N TYR A 67 16.40 11.11 -2.23
CA TYR A 67 17.43 10.20 -2.68
C TYR A 67 16.84 9.00 -3.41
N ILE A 68 17.61 8.47 -4.34
CA ILE A 68 17.43 7.17 -4.97
C ILE A 68 18.70 6.34 -4.79
N TYR A 69 18.57 5.05 -4.66
CA TYR A 69 19.67 4.12 -4.43
C TYR A 69 19.91 3.29 -5.68
N LEU A 70 21.16 3.13 -6.07
CA LEU A 70 21.58 2.19 -7.12
C LEU A 70 22.15 0.95 -6.45
N HIS A 71 21.47 -0.17 -6.64
CA HIS A 71 21.82 -1.48 -6.06
C HIS A 71 22.45 -2.37 -7.11
N LYS A 72 23.52 -3.07 -6.74
CA LYS A 72 24.13 -4.11 -7.57
C LYS A 72 23.43 -5.44 -7.30
N ILE A 73 22.95 -6.09 -8.36
CA ILE A 73 22.18 -7.34 -8.25
C ILE A 73 23.07 -8.48 -7.75
N GLY A 74 22.58 -9.26 -6.79
CA GLY A 74 23.30 -10.36 -6.17
C GLY A 74 24.39 -9.91 -5.19
N SER A 75 24.35 -8.65 -4.72
CA SER A 75 25.30 -8.07 -3.77
C SER A 75 24.60 -7.08 -2.83
N GLU A 76 25.11 -6.91 -1.61
CA GLU A 76 24.64 -5.86 -0.68
C GLU A 76 25.19 -4.46 -1.04
N GLU A 77 25.98 -4.35 -2.11
CA GLU A 77 26.58 -3.10 -2.55
C GLU A 77 25.53 -2.15 -3.15
N CYS A 78 25.38 -0.97 -2.53
CA CYS A 78 24.56 0.11 -3.06
C CYS A 78 25.21 1.48 -2.87
N ILE A 79 24.83 2.43 -3.73
CA ILE A 79 25.18 3.85 -3.56
C ILE A 79 23.94 4.71 -3.45
N LYS A 80 24.02 5.73 -2.60
CA LYS A 80 22.98 6.74 -2.40
C LYS A 80 23.20 7.89 -3.37
N ILE A 81 22.22 8.13 -4.24
CA ILE A 81 22.25 9.20 -5.23
C ILE A 81 21.21 10.26 -4.84
N PRO A 82 21.63 11.51 -4.61
CA PRO A 82 20.70 12.60 -4.32
C PRO A 82 19.81 12.95 -5.51
N VAL A 83 18.56 13.27 -5.19
CA VAL A 83 17.51 13.67 -6.12
C VAL A 83 17.24 15.15 -5.91
N TYR A 84 17.08 15.86 -7.01
CA TYR A 84 16.93 17.31 -7.03
C TYR A 84 15.77 17.71 -7.93
N GLU A 85 15.22 18.90 -7.71
CA GLU A 85 14.32 19.53 -8.67
C GLU A 85 15.06 19.78 -9.99
N ASN A 86 14.56 19.20 -11.08
CA ASN A 86 15.09 19.38 -12.42
C ASN A 86 14.16 20.30 -13.25
N CYS A 87 14.04 21.54 -12.79
CA CYS A 87 13.25 22.57 -13.46
C CYS A 87 14.10 23.48 -14.36
N PRO A 88 13.82 23.57 -15.67
CA PRO A 88 14.15 24.76 -16.43
C PRO A 88 13.27 25.90 -15.89
N SER A 89 13.89 26.91 -15.29
CA SER A 89 13.18 28.11 -14.82
C SER A 89 12.31 28.68 -15.96
N ASN A 90 11.00 28.87 -15.72
CA ASN A 90 10.06 29.79 -16.39
C ASN A 90 8.81 29.25 -17.14
N THR A 91 8.24 28.06 -16.85
CA THR A 91 7.00 27.63 -17.56
C THR A 91 5.76 27.35 -16.71
N GLY A 92 5.80 27.49 -15.37
CA GLY A 92 4.62 27.24 -14.54
C GLY A 92 4.10 25.79 -14.61
N THR A 93 4.95 24.85 -15.04
CA THR A 93 4.68 23.42 -15.14
C THR A 93 5.13 22.72 -13.85
N ILE A 94 4.51 21.56 -13.52
CA ILE A 94 4.89 20.70 -12.38
C ILE A 94 6.41 20.47 -12.41
N CYS A 95 7.08 20.73 -11.29
CA CYS A 95 8.53 20.60 -11.20
C CYS A 95 8.91 19.14 -11.02
N ASN A 96 9.59 18.64 -12.01
CA ASN A 96 9.96 17.26 -12.16
C ASN A 96 11.29 17.00 -11.45
N LYS A 97 11.37 16.00 -10.56
CA LYS A 97 12.62 15.64 -9.87
C LYS A 97 13.51 14.79 -10.79
N GLY A 98 14.82 14.78 -10.55
CA GLY A 98 15.78 13.97 -11.28
C GLY A 98 17.09 13.82 -10.50
N PHE A 99 18.01 13.02 -11.03
CA PHE A 99 19.31 12.78 -10.41
C PHE A 99 20.42 12.68 -11.45
N ARG A 100 21.67 12.82 -10.98
CA ARG A 100 22.85 12.85 -11.85
C ARG A 100 23.96 11.97 -11.32
N TYR A 101 24.70 11.36 -12.24
CA TYR A 101 25.87 10.55 -11.92
C TYR A 101 26.86 10.53 -13.08
N ARG A 102 28.10 10.15 -12.77
CA ARG A 102 29.19 9.93 -13.72
C ARG A 102 29.44 8.43 -13.85
N VAL A 103 29.65 7.95 -15.07
CA VAL A 103 30.04 6.57 -15.36
C VAL A 103 31.40 6.57 -16.06
N GLU A 104 32.36 5.82 -15.53
CA GLU A 104 33.65 5.55 -16.19
C GLU A 104 33.66 4.10 -16.65
N VAL A 105 33.66 3.87 -17.96
CA VAL A 105 33.76 2.54 -18.57
C VAL A 105 35.21 2.30 -18.98
N ASP A 106 35.82 1.24 -18.50
CA ASP A 106 37.19 0.86 -18.83
C ASP A 106 37.27 0.03 -20.13
N GLU A 107 38.50 -0.26 -20.59
CA GLU A 107 38.75 -1.08 -21.79
C GLU A 107 38.24 -2.52 -21.66
N SER A 108 37.99 -3.00 -20.44
CA SER A 108 37.44 -4.31 -20.15
C SER A 108 35.92 -4.29 -20.04
N GLY A 109 35.26 -3.16 -20.30
CA GLY A 109 33.81 -2.98 -20.22
C GLY A 109 33.27 -2.79 -18.80
N ASN A 110 34.13 -2.77 -17.77
CA ASN A 110 33.68 -2.56 -16.40
C ASN A 110 33.39 -1.07 -16.17
N ALA A 111 32.40 -0.78 -15.35
CA ALA A 111 31.96 0.58 -15.07
C ALA A 111 32.16 0.98 -13.61
N THR A 112 32.62 2.20 -13.37
CA THR A 112 32.56 2.84 -12.04
C THR A 112 31.55 3.98 -12.08
N ILE A 113 30.55 3.93 -11.19
CA ILE A 113 29.45 4.89 -11.11
C ILE A 113 29.63 5.76 -9.87
N THR A 114 29.61 7.09 -10.05
CA THR A 114 29.80 8.07 -8.96
C THR A 114 28.66 9.10 -8.98
N PRO A 115 27.95 9.33 -7.86
CA PRO A 115 26.92 10.36 -7.75
C PRO A 115 27.45 11.77 -8.02
N LEU A 116 26.61 12.64 -8.57
CA LEU A 116 26.92 14.05 -8.81
C LEU A 116 25.89 14.97 -8.13
N ASP A 117 26.31 16.22 -7.88
CA ASP A 117 25.41 17.27 -7.44
C ASP A 117 24.47 17.76 -8.57
N LYS A 118 23.52 18.64 -8.24
CA LYS A 118 22.58 19.20 -9.22
C LYS A 118 23.28 20.01 -10.33
N GLU A 119 24.44 20.59 -10.04
CA GLU A 119 25.28 21.29 -11.01
C GLU A 119 26.14 20.34 -11.87
N GLY A 120 26.22 19.06 -11.51
CA GLY A 120 27.02 18.04 -12.19
C GLY A 120 28.45 17.91 -11.65
N ASN A 121 28.75 18.45 -10.46
CA ASN A 121 30.05 18.30 -9.82
C ASN A 121 30.10 17.05 -8.92
N ALA A 122 31.31 16.58 -8.64
CA ALA A 122 31.52 15.51 -7.68
C ALA A 122 31.09 15.94 -6.27
N ILE A 123 30.42 15.05 -5.56
CA ILE A 123 30.00 15.27 -4.18
C ILE A 123 31.13 14.79 -3.25
N GLU A 124 31.62 15.68 -2.38
CA GLU A 124 32.65 15.30 -1.41
C GLU A 124 32.14 14.22 -0.47
N GLY A 125 32.89 13.11 -0.36
CA GLY A 125 32.54 11.98 0.51
C GLY A 125 31.46 11.04 -0.02
N SER A 126 31.00 11.20 -1.28
CA SER A 126 30.09 10.22 -1.89
C SER A 126 30.82 8.93 -2.25
N SER A 127 30.20 7.79 -1.95
CA SER A 127 30.66 6.47 -2.40
C SER A 127 30.41 6.27 -3.91
N SER A 128 31.24 5.44 -4.54
CA SER A 128 31.05 4.93 -5.89
C SER A 128 30.77 3.42 -5.86
N ILE A 129 30.16 2.90 -6.93
CA ILE A 129 29.97 1.45 -7.12
C ILE A 129 30.63 1.01 -8.41
N THR A 130 31.18 -0.20 -8.43
CA THR A 130 31.80 -0.79 -9.63
C THR A 130 30.97 -1.98 -10.10
N LEU A 131 30.70 -2.01 -11.40
CA LEU A 131 30.01 -3.09 -12.09
C LEU A 131 30.96 -3.74 -13.09
N GLU A 132 31.04 -5.06 -13.08
CA GLU A 132 31.64 -5.83 -14.16
C GLU A 132 30.72 -5.81 -15.39
N ASP A 133 31.30 -6.03 -16.57
CA ASP A 133 30.61 -5.93 -17.88
C ASP A 133 29.28 -6.72 -17.98
N SER A 134 29.17 -7.85 -17.28
CA SER A 134 27.97 -8.70 -17.25
C SER A 134 27.03 -8.44 -16.08
N GLU A 135 27.41 -7.57 -15.15
CA GLU A 135 26.62 -7.29 -13.97
C GLU A 135 25.47 -6.33 -14.27
N GLN A 136 24.41 -6.48 -13.49
CA GLN A 136 23.21 -5.67 -13.58
C GLN A 136 22.97 -4.94 -12.27
N CYS A 137 22.17 -3.89 -12.35
CA CYS A 137 21.78 -3.08 -11.21
C CYS A 137 20.30 -2.71 -11.29
N TYR A 138 19.77 -2.14 -10.23
CA TYR A 138 18.43 -1.55 -10.24
C TYR A 138 18.39 -0.30 -9.37
N PHE A 139 17.47 0.61 -9.68
CA PHE A 139 17.24 1.79 -8.86
C PHE A 139 16.09 1.56 -7.88
N SER A 140 16.19 2.09 -6.66
CA SER A 140 15.16 1.95 -5.63
C SER A 140 15.07 3.20 -4.75
N SER A 141 13.89 3.53 -4.22
CA SER A 141 13.79 4.51 -3.12
C SER A 141 14.21 3.94 -1.77
N TRP A 142 14.37 2.62 -1.67
CA TRP A 142 14.75 1.92 -0.45
C TRP A 142 16.27 1.61 -0.43
N PRO A 143 16.95 1.78 0.72
CA PRO A 143 18.40 1.64 0.84
C PRO A 143 18.92 0.20 0.93
N LYS A 144 18.04 -0.81 0.89
CA LYS A 144 18.41 -2.23 0.98
C LYS A 144 17.69 -3.05 -0.10
N ASP A 145 18.13 -4.27 -0.33
CA ASP A 145 17.35 -5.22 -1.14
C ASP A 145 16.16 -5.76 -0.37
N GLU A 146 16.21 -5.77 0.95
CA GLU A 146 15.14 -6.31 1.79
C GLU A 146 14.33 -5.20 2.45
N TRP A 147 13.02 -5.27 2.28
CA TRP A 147 12.05 -4.66 3.17
C TRP A 147 11.55 -5.73 4.13
N ALA A 148 11.56 -5.46 5.44
CA ALA A 148 11.05 -6.40 6.43
C ALA A 148 10.50 -5.67 7.64
N MET A 149 9.48 -6.26 8.26
CA MET A 149 9.04 -5.86 9.60
C MET A 149 10.15 -6.11 10.62
N HIS A 150 10.27 -5.22 11.60
CA HIS A 150 11.23 -5.36 12.69
C HIS A 150 10.58 -5.91 13.96
N ASP A 151 11.41 -6.43 14.87
CA ASP A 151 10.97 -6.86 16.20
C ASP A 151 10.20 -5.74 16.91
N GLY A 152 8.98 -6.04 17.37
CA GLY A 152 8.10 -5.09 18.05
C GLY A 152 7.12 -4.34 17.14
N GLN A 153 7.20 -4.51 15.82
CA GLN A 153 6.17 -4.01 14.88
C GLN A 153 4.98 -4.94 14.72
N PHE A 154 4.98 -6.07 15.43
CA PHE A 154 3.83 -6.95 15.49
C PHE A 154 3.70 -7.60 16.86
N SER A 155 2.47 -7.95 17.22
CA SER A 155 2.20 -8.88 18.33
C SER A 155 1.50 -10.12 17.80
N GLU A 156 1.90 -11.29 18.32
CA GLU A 156 1.16 -12.53 18.10
C GLU A 156 -0.07 -12.50 19.01
N GLU A 157 -1.24 -12.56 18.39
CA GLU A 157 -2.53 -12.62 19.03
C GLU A 157 -3.18 -13.97 18.73
N ARG A 158 -4.24 -14.32 19.46
CA ARG A 158 -4.96 -15.59 19.25
C ARG A 158 -6.43 -15.36 19.02
N TRP A 159 -6.97 -16.05 18.03
CA TRP A 159 -8.42 -16.15 17.84
C TRP A 159 -8.99 -16.95 19.00
N ALA A 160 -9.68 -16.30 19.94
CA ALA A 160 -10.05 -17.03 21.14
C ALA A 160 -11.16 -18.08 20.87
N GLY A 161 -10.91 -19.30 21.34
CA GLY A 161 -11.69 -20.49 20.99
C GLY A 161 -11.12 -21.29 19.81
N GLN A 162 -10.07 -20.79 19.15
CA GLN A 162 -9.27 -21.51 18.17
C GLN A 162 -7.83 -21.65 18.67
N ASN A 163 -7.11 -22.65 18.14
CA ASN A 163 -5.67 -22.82 18.39
C ASN A 163 -4.82 -22.01 17.39
N GLU A 164 -5.44 -21.22 16.52
CA GLU A 164 -4.77 -20.44 15.48
C GLU A 164 -4.39 -19.06 16.03
N SER A 165 -3.14 -18.69 15.84
CA SER A 165 -2.65 -17.34 16.05
C SER A 165 -2.72 -16.51 14.77
N TYR A 166 -2.72 -15.20 14.97
CA TYR A 166 -2.59 -14.19 13.90
C TYR A 166 -1.71 -13.07 14.43
N TYR A 167 -1.32 -12.16 13.55
CA TYR A 167 -0.46 -11.04 13.90
C TYR A 167 -1.21 -9.72 13.85
N LEU A 168 -1.12 -8.93 14.92
CA LEU A 168 -1.51 -7.53 14.85
C LEU A 168 -0.28 -6.72 14.46
N TYR A 169 -0.32 -6.10 13.30
CA TYR A 169 0.74 -5.25 12.79
C TYR A 169 0.54 -3.81 13.27
N TYR A 170 1.61 -3.23 13.78
CA TYR A 170 1.70 -1.82 14.13
C TYR A 170 2.31 -1.06 12.96
N ARG A 171 1.76 0.12 12.65
CA ARG A 171 2.28 0.93 11.55
C ARG A 171 3.48 1.73 12.05
N ASP A 172 4.55 1.70 11.27
CA ASP A 172 5.78 2.46 11.51
C ASP A 172 6.14 3.22 10.23
N LYS A 173 6.30 4.54 10.32
CA LYS A 173 6.55 5.37 9.12
C LYS A 173 7.85 5.09 8.41
N GLU A 174 8.85 4.52 9.10
CA GLU A 174 10.14 4.23 8.49
C GLU A 174 10.11 2.92 7.71
N VAL A 175 9.21 2.00 8.10
CA VAL A 175 8.99 0.70 7.47
C VAL A 175 7.79 0.73 6.52
N ASN A 176 6.58 1.03 6.99
CA ASN A 176 5.35 1.10 6.20
C ASN A 176 5.24 2.37 5.33
N LYS A 177 6.24 2.61 4.47
CA LYS A 177 6.26 3.73 3.54
C LYS A 177 6.25 3.29 2.09
N GLU A 178 5.99 4.24 1.20
CA GLU A 178 5.93 3.99 -0.23
C GLU A 178 7.33 3.61 -0.77
N ILE A 179 7.44 2.45 -1.42
CA ILE A 179 8.72 1.99 -1.96
C ILE A 179 8.63 1.94 -3.46
N PHE A 180 9.63 2.46 -4.15
CA PHE A 180 9.75 2.45 -5.60
C PHE A 180 10.94 1.62 -6.03
N ARG A 181 10.80 0.93 -7.17
CA ARG A 181 11.87 0.24 -7.89
C ARG A 181 11.83 0.60 -9.37
N SER A 182 12.98 0.61 -10.04
CA SER A 182 13.05 0.72 -11.50
C SER A 182 12.20 -0.35 -12.17
N GLY A 183 11.26 0.09 -13.01
CA GLY A 183 10.26 -0.80 -13.58
C GLY A 183 9.18 -0.04 -14.35
N ALA A 184 8.33 -0.80 -15.05
CA ALA A 184 7.22 -0.27 -15.81
C ALA A 184 5.96 -1.10 -15.56
N GLY A 185 4.88 -0.46 -15.10
CA GLY A 185 3.68 -1.18 -14.67
C GLY A 185 4.02 -2.14 -13.53
N ASN A 186 3.74 -3.43 -13.69
CA ASN A 186 3.99 -4.45 -12.65
C ASN A 186 5.34 -5.17 -12.81
N ASP A 187 6.15 -4.76 -13.79
CA ASP A 187 7.38 -5.45 -14.14
C ASP A 187 8.60 -4.67 -13.68
N TYR A 188 9.42 -5.30 -12.83
CA TYR A 188 10.73 -4.77 -12.45
C TYR A 188 11.71 -4.81 -13.60
N GLN A 189 12.53 -3.77 -13.71
CA GLN A 189 13.54 -3.61 -14.74
C GLN A 189 14.92 -3.44 -14.12
N ASN A 190 15.82 -4.32 -14.54
CA ASN A 190 17.24 -4.22 -14.26
C ASN A 190 17.92 -3.41 -15.36
N HIS A 191 19.05 -2.81 -15.03
CA HIS A 191 19.84 -1.97 -15.92
C HIS A 191 21.24 -2.56 -16.08
N ASP A 192 21.67 -2.66 -17.33
CA ASP A 192 23.05 -2.95 -17.69
C ASP A 192 23.88 -1.65 -17.79
N ILE A 193 25.18 -1.77 -18.05
CA ILE A 193 26.08 -0.60 -18.17
C ILE A 193 25.67 0.30 -19.36
N VAL A 194 25.07 -0.24 -20.42
CA VAL A 194 24.59 0.56 -21.57
C VAL A 194 23.40 1.43 -21.16
N ASP A 195 22.48 0.90 -20.35
CA ASP A 195 21.36 1.66 -19.78
C ASP A 195 21.84 2.79 -18.85
N LEU A 196 22.91 2.53 -18.10
CA LEU A 196 23.54 3.50 -17.21
C LEU A 196 24.32 4.59 -17.96
N THR A 197 24.75 4.36 -19.18
CA THR A 197 25.47 5.37 -20.00
C THR A 197 24.55 6.22 -20.89
N THR A 198 23.23 6.07 -20.72
CA THR A 198 22.22 6.74 -21.53
C THR A 198 21.43 7.79 -20.71
N ASN A 199 21.37 9.04 -21.20
CA ASN A 199 20.49 10.07 -20.64
C ASN A 199 19.02 9.77 -20.94
N GLY A 200 18.10 10.20 -20.07
CA GLY A 200 16.66 10.09 -20.31
C GLY A 200 15.85 9.87 -19.05
N ASP A 201 14.61 9.42 -19.21
CA ASP A 201 13.74 9.16 -18.07
C ASP A 201 14.08 7.84 -17.37
N LEU A 202 13.89 7.79 -16.06
CA LEU A 202 13.85 6.55 -15.30
C LEU A 202 12.40 6.23 -14.90
N SER A 203 11.93 5.11 -15.38
CA SER A 203 10.64 4.52 -15.02
C SER A 203 10.72 3.87 -13.66
N LEU A 204 9.75 4.18 -12.79
CA LEU A 204 9.62 3.58 -11.47
C LEU A 204 8.23 2.93 -11.35
N THR A 205 8.17 1.85 -10.60
CA THR A 205 6.93 1.22 -10.13
C THR A 205 6.98 1.03 -8.62
N ARG A 206 5.84 0.99 -7.93
CA ARG A 206 5.85 0.71 -6.49
C ARG A 206 6.16 -0.76 -6.24
N ALA A 207 7.02 -1.00 -5.26
CA ALA A 207 7.28 -2.32 -4.71
C ALA A 207 6.25 -2.74 -3.64
N CYS A 208 5.26 -1.89 -3.35
CA CYS A 208 4.22 -2.12 -2.36
C CYS A 208 2.84 -1.75 -2.91
N ALA A 209 1.79 -2.18 -2.21
CA ALA A 209 0.43 -1.65 -2.38
C ALA A 209 0.16 -0.55 -1.34
N SER A 210 -0.84 0.29 -1.60
CA SER A 210 -1.33 1.27 -0.64
C SER A 210 -2.78 1.00 -0.25
N PHE A 211 -3.12 1.20 1.03
CA PHE A 211 -4.44 0.92 1.58
C PHE A 211 -4.97 2.09 2.40
N ALA A 212 -6.15 2.58 2.01
CA ALA A 212 -6.95 3.53 2.74
C ALA A 212 -8.29 2.91 3.12
N ALA A 213 -8.89 3.37 4.21
CA ALA A 213 -10.19 2.90 4.66
C ALA A 213 -11.24 4.01 4.57
N ALA A 214 -12.45 3.69 4.11
CA ALA A 214 -13.56 4.64 4.04
C ALA A 214 -14.84 4.01 4.60
N VAL A 215 -15.25 4.43 5.80
CA VAL A 215 -16.49 3.98 6.43
C VAL A 215 -17.34 5.18 6.82
N LEU A 216 -18.56 5.21 6.29
CA LEU A 216 -19.51 6.28 6.51
C LEU A 216 -20.86 5.71 6.91
N ILE A 217 -21.49 6.34 7.90
CA ILE A 217 -22.87 6.11 8.25
C ILE A 217 -23.66 7.36 7.84
N TYR A 218 -24.58 7.20 6.88
CA TYR A 218 -25.22 8.32 6.18
C TYR A 218 -26.75 8.20 6.15
N ASP A 219 -27.47 9.32 6.05
CA ASP A 219 -28.92 9.37 5.87
C ASP A 219 -29.28 9.36 4.38
N LYS A 220 -30.06 8.36 3.94
CA LYS A 220 -30.52 8.26 2.56
C LYS A 220 -31.73 9.12 2.24
N ASN A 221 -32.40 9.71 3.23
CA ASN A 221 -33.79 10.20 3.08
C ASN A 221 -33.90 11.62 2.51
N ASN A 222 -32.80 12.35 2.36
CA ASN A 222 -32.80 13.72 1.84
C ASN A 222 -31.78 13.93 0.71
N PRO A 223 -31.80 13.12 -0.36
CA PRO A 223 -30.85 13.27 -1.43
C PRO A 223 -31.13 14.52 -2.26
N PHE A 224 -30.09 15.12 -2.79
CA PHE A 224 -30.21 16.16 -3.81
C PHE A 224 -29.25 15.90 -4.98
N GLN A 225 -29.59 16.40 -6.16
CA GLN A 225 -28.74 16.26 -7.34
C GLN A 225 -27.77 17.44 -7.44
N MET A 226 -26.50 17.15 -7.67
CA MET A 226 -25.48 18.15 -8.03
C MET A 226 -24.78 17.67 -9.31
N GLY A 227 -25.22 18.18 -10.45
CA GLY A 227 -24.81 17.63 -11.74
C GLY A 227 -25.36 16.21 -11.95
N GLU A 228 -24.48 15.26 -12.27
CA GLU A 228 -24.82 13.84 -12.43
C GLU A 228 -24.66 13.02 -11.13
N VAL A 229 -24.22 13.68 -10.05
CA VAL A 229 -23.92 13.03 -8.76
C VAL A 229 -25.09 13.24 -7.80
N THR A 230 -25.59 12.15 -7.22
CA THR A 230 -26.58 12.20 -6.13
C THR A 230 -25.88 12.40 -4.79
N ASN A 231 -26.20 13.46 -4.09
CA ASN A 231 -25.59 13.79 -2.80
C ASN A 231 -26.51 13.36 -1.66
N TYR A 232 -25.97 12.69 -0.65
CA TYR A 232 -26.66 12.23 0.56
C TYR A 232 -26.08 12.93 1.80
N PRO A 233 -26.54 14.13 2.15
CA PRO A 233 -26.04 14.88 3.29
C PRO A 233 -26.57 14.35 4.63
N THR A 234 -25.69 14.23 5.62
CA THR A 234 -26.05 13.90 7.00
C THR A 234 -25.51 14.96 7.95
N SER A 235 -26.40 15.57 8.74
CA SER A 235 -26.04 16.55 9.77
C SER A 235 -25.95 15.93 11.17
N ASP A 236 -25.22 16.57 12.10
CA ASP A 236 -25.15 16.14 13.50
C ASP A 236 -26.54 16.01 14.13
N ALA A 237 -27.42 16.98 13.84
CA ALA A 237 -28.79 16.99 14.35
C ALA A 237 -29.58 15.77 13.86
N LYS A 238 -29.43 15.42 12.57
CA LYS A 238 -30.12 14.26 12.00
C LYS A 238 -29.56 12.93 12.52
N PHE A 239 -28.23 12.85 12.64
CA PHE A 239 -27.58 11.70 13.27
C PHE A 239 -28.08 11.51 14.70
N THR A 240 -28.10 12.58 15.50
CA THR A 240 -28.57 12.57 16.89
C THR A 240 -30.04 12.19 17.00
N GLU A 241 -30.90 12.73 16.11
CA GLU A 241 -32.32 12.41 16.06
C GLU A 241 -32.56 10.90 15.87
N ILE A 242 -31.81 10.27 14.96
CA ILE A 242 -31.98 8.86 14.63
C ILE A 242 -31.26 7.97 15.65
N MET A 243 -29.97 8.19 15.88
CA MET A 243 -29.16 7.35 16.77
C MET A 243 -29.52 7.54 18.24
N GLY A 244 -30.07 8.70 18.62
CA GLY A 244 -30.41 9.03 20.01
C GLY A 244 -29.27 9.68 20.80
N ASP A 245 -28.11 9.88 20.17
CA ASP A 245 -26.96 10.57 20.77
C ASP A 245 -26.06 11.19 19.69
N ALA A 246 -25.26 12.19 20.09
CA ALA A 246 -24.38 12.93 19.19
C ALA A 246 -23.27 12.03 18.61
N PRO A 247 -22.84 12.27 17.35
CA PRO A 247 -21.80 11.46 16.70
C PRO A 247 -20.47 11.47 17.46
N SER A 248 -20.15 12.54 18.20
CA SER A 248 -18.94 12.62 19.03
C SER A 248 -18.83 11.53 20.12
N ASN A 249 -19.95 10.89 20.48
CA ASN A 249 -19.97 9.78 21.45
C ASN A 249 -19.78 8.42 20.77
N TRP A 250 -19.60 8.38 19.45
CA TRP A 250 -19.43 7.17 18.68
C TRP A 250 -18.01 7.05 18.17
N TYR A 251 -17.52 5.82 18.15
CA TYR A 251 -16.13 5.50 17.90
C TYR A 251 -16.02 4.33 16.93
N ILE A 252 -15.04 4.39 16.03
CA ILE A 252 -14.81 3.41 14.98
C ILE A 252 -13.38 2.88 15.04
N LYS A 253 -13.23 1.59 14.72
CA LYS A 253 -11.95 0.95 14.45
C LYS A 253 -12.13 0.02 13.25
N ILE A 254 -11.20 0.06 12.32
CA ILE A 254 -11.21 -0.78 11.14
C ILE A 254 -9.96 -1.64 11.18
N TYR A 255 -10.09 -2.95 11.03
CA TYR A 255 -8.95 -3.83 10.76
C TYR A 255 -8.93 -4.18 9.28
N ILE A 256 -7.76 -4.12 8.66
CA ILE A 256 -7.52 -4.57 7.27
C ILE A 256 -6.35 -5.56 7.33
N GLY A 257 -6.53 -6.77 6.84
CA GLY A 257 -5.56 -7.83 7.06
C GLY A 257 -5.84 -9.13 6.36
N GLY A 258 -5.28 -10.20 6.93
CA GLY A 258 -5.32 -11.56 6.41
C GLY A 258 -4.09 -11.89 5.58
N GLU A 259 -4.15 -13.05 4.92
CA GLU A 259 -3.04 -13.69 4.19
C GLU A 259 -2.51 -12.95 2.95
N CYS A 260 -2.96 -11.72 2.72
CA CYS A 260 -2.52 -10.88 1.61
C CYS A 260 -1.27 -10.06 1.93
N PHE A 261 -0.94 -9.85 3.20
CA PHE A 261 0.22 -9.08 3.61
C PHE A 261 1.46 -9.96 3.78
N ALA A 262 2.60 -9.42 3.38
CA ALA A 262 3.90 -10.05 3.60
C ALA A 262 4.64 -9.36 4.74
N THR A 263 5.51 -10.11 5.41
CA THR A 263 6.36 -9.59 6.49
C THR A 263 7.76 -9.25 6.05
N ASP A 264 8.17 -9.77 4.91
CA ASP A 264 9.35 -9.34 4.18
C ASP A 264 9.11 -9.40 2.67
N HIS A 265 9.90 -8.60 1.95
CA HIS A 265 9.88 -8.44 0.51
C HIS A 265 11.30 -8.22 0.03
N ASN A 266 11.78 -9.10 -0.84
CA ASN A 266 13.02 -8.92 -1.57
C ASN A 266 12.75 -7.98 -2.75
N ILE A 267 13.16 -6.73 -2.61
CA ILE A 267 13.04 -5.70 -3.62
C ILE A 267 13.84 -6.05 -4.86
N GLU A 268 14.99 -6.75 -4.78
CA GLU A 268 15.81 -7.17 -5.93
C GLU A 268 15.14 -8.25 -6.80
N THR A 269 14.44 -9.21 -6.21
CA THR A 269 13.81 -10.32 -6.96
C THR A 269 12.31 -10.15 -7.14
N GLY A 270 11.67 -9.34 -6.30
CA GLY A 270 10.21 -9.28 -6.15
C GLY A 270 9.62 -10.47 -5.40
N GLU A 271 10.45 -11.31 -4.80
CA GLU A 271 10.02 -12.42 -3.97
C GLU A 271 9.53 -11.94 -2.60
N LEU A 272 8.53 -12.62 -2.07
CA LEU A 272 7.87 -12.29 -0.82
C LEU A 272 7.94 -13.51 0.11
N SER A 273 8.30 -13.32 1.38
CA SER A 273 8.03 -14.35 2.38
C SER A 273 6.56 -14.36 2.78
N THR A 274 6.12 -15.57 3.12
CA THR A 274 4.79 -15.83 3.67
C THR A 274 4.88 -16.45 5.05
N ASP A 275 5.96 -16.20 5.81
CA ASP A 275 6.17 -16.85 7.11
C ASP A 275 5.15 -16.42 8.17
N LEU A 276 4.50 -15.26 7.99
CA LEU A 276 3.52 -14.70 8.91
C LEU A 276 2.25 -14.17 8.19
N PRO A 277 1.62 -14.92 7.28
CA PRO A 277 0.71 -14.33 6.30
C PRO A 277 -0.58 -13.82 6.97
N ASN A 278 -1.02 -14.36 8.10
CA ASN A 278 -2.28 -13.97 8.70
C ASN A 278 -2.13 -12.77 9.65
N GLY A 279 -1.96 -11.55 9.12
CA GLY A 279 -1.84 -10.37 9.96
C GLY A 279 -2.70 -9.17 9.56
N TYR A 280 -2.94 -8.28 10.52
CA TYR A 280 -3.92 -7.19 10.43
C TYR A 280 -3.31 -5.87 10.87
N TYR A 281 -3.52 -4.83 10.08
CA TYR A 281 -3.35 -3.44 10.51
C TYR A 281 -4.68 -2.91 11.02
N SER A 282 -4.62 -1.94 11.92
CA SER A 282 -5.80 -1.21 12.37
C SER A 282 -5.77 0.24 11.91
N SER A 283 -6.94 0.85 11.70
CA SER A 283 -7.10 2.28 11.40
C SER A 283 -6.77 3.19 12.58
N GLY A 284 -6.37 2.63 13.73
CA GLY A 284 -6.05 3.40 14.90
C GLY A 284 -4.92 4.38 14.58
N ASP A 285 -5.27 5.64 14.78
CA ASP A 285 -4.48 6.85 14.61
C ASP A 285 -4.46 7.50 13.21
N ALA A 286 -5.24 8.58 13.06
CA ALA A 286 -5.25 9.42 11.85
C ALA A 286 -4.07 10.41 11.78
N THR A 287 -3.40 10.71 12.90
CA THR A 287 -2.49 11.87 12.99
C THR A 287 -1.07 11.55 13.49
N LYS A 288 -0.87 10.57 14.37
CA LYS A 288 0.43 10.25 14.99
C LYS A 288 1.38 9.51 14.04
N PHE A 289 0.90 8.82 13.00
CA PHE A 289 1.78 8.19 11.99
C PHE A 289 2.68 9.25 11.31
N GLY A 290 2.11 10.40 10.96
CA GLY A 290 2.86 11.53 10.40
C GLY A 290 3.85 12.15 11.39
N GLU A 291 3.61 12.02 12.70
CA GLU A 291 4.52 12.49 13.76
C GLU A 291 5.72 11.55 13.94
N GLY A 292 5.59 10.29 13.51
CA GLY A 292 6.68 9.32 13.44
C GLY A 292 6.75 8.28 14.53
N ASP A 293 5.64 8.08 15.24
CA ASP A 293 5.53 7.04 16.24
C ASP A 293 5.05 5.72 15.65
N ILE A 294 5.32 4.62 16.34
CA ILE A 294 4.66 3.33 16.09
C ILE A 294 3.22 3.46 16.60
N VAL A 295 2.24 3.28 15.71
CA VAL A 295 0.84 3.57 16.01
C VAL A 295 -0.04 2.33 16.00
N GLY A 296 -0.98 2.30 16.96
CA GLY A 296 -1.64 1.08 17.42
C GLY A 296 -3.16 1.04 17.26
N LYS A 297 -3.78 0.11 17.98
CA LYS A 297 -5.19 -0.32 17.88
C LYS A 297 -6.22 0.59 18.55
N GLU A 298 -6.08 1.90 18.46
CA GLU A 298 -7.04 2.81 19.12
C GLU A 298 -8.34 2.97 18.32
N TYR A 299 -9.46 3.07 19.02
CA TYR A 299 -10.72 3.56 18.46
C TYR A 299 -10.61 5.05 18.15
N LEU A 300 -11.14 5.47 17.01
CA LEU A 300 -11.19 6.87 16.59
C LEU A 300 -12.61 7.42 16.76
N PRO A 301 -12.78 8.68 17.19
CA PRO A 301 -14.10 9.29 17.25
C PRO A 301 -14.68 9.42 15.84
N PHE A 302 -16.01 9.32 15.73
CA PHE A 302 -16.68 9.63 14.48
C PHE A 302 -16.45 11.09 14.12
N VAL A 303 -16.06 11.30 12.88
CA VAL A 303 -15.91 12.62 12.27
C VAL A 303 -16.81 12.70 11.06
N GLN A 304 -17.31 13.90 10.77
CA GLN A 304 -18.05 14.13 9.54
C GLN A 304 -17.08 14.02 8.36
N LYS A 305 -17.37 13.11 7.44
CA LYS A 305 -16.54 12.85 6.26
C LYS A 305 -17.43 12.71 5.04
N GLU A 306 -16.81 12.86 3.87
CA GLU A 306 -17.44 12.67 2.58
C GLU A 306 -16.69 11.58 1.83
N PHE A 307 -17.42 10.74 1.10
CA PHE A 307 -16.87 9.83 0.11
C PHE A 307 -17.71 9.94 -1.15
N THR A 308 -17.05 10.15 -2.28
CA THR A 308 -17.70 10.39 -3.55
C THR A 308 -17.21 9.40 -4.59
N ASN A 309 -18.16 8.72 -5.24
CA ASN A 309 -17.91 7.91 -6.42
C ASN A 309 -18.58 8.54 -7.64
N ALA A 310 -18.43 7.93 -8.81
CA ALA A 310 -18.93 8.45 -10.07
C ALA A 310 -20.43 8.78 -10.11
N LYS A 311 -21.25 8.23 -9.21
CA LYS A 311 -22.72 8.40 -9.21
C LYS A 311 -23.26 9.06 -7.95
N SER A 312 -22.51 9.04 -6.86
CA SER A 312 -23.02 9.44 -5.56
C SER A 312 -21.95 9.98 -4.64
N ALA A 313 -22.31 11.03 -3.91
CA ALA A 313 -21.53 11.61 -2.82
C ALA A 313 -22.25 11.31 -1.51
N TYR A 314 -21.58 10.62 -0.60
CA TYR A 314 -22.10 10.25 0.70
C TYR A 314 -21.42 11.12 1.75
N GLN A 315 -22.19 11.96 2.43
CA GLN A 315 -21.69 12.73 3.56
C GLN A 315 -22.32 12.18 4.83
N GLY A 316 -21.47 11.67 5.71
CA GLY A 316 -21.89 10.91 6.89
C GLY A 316 -20.91 11.06 8.05
N PHE A 317 -21.13 10.27 9.08
CA PHE A 317 -20.24 10.18 10.24
C PHE A 317 -19.53 8.83 10.26
N GLY A 318 -18.23 8.85 10.55
CA GLY A 318 -17.42 7.65 10.60
C GLY A 318 -15.95 8.00 10.46
N TYR A 319 -15.26 7.32 9.56
CA TYR A 319 -13.84 7.49 9.33
C TYR A 319 -13.50 7.32 7.85
N VAL A 320 -12.71 8.25 7.32
CA VAL A 320 -12.04 8.12 6.03
C VAL A 320 -10.57 8.41 6.29
N SER A 321 -9.70 7.47 5.90
CA SER A 321 -8.24 7.64 6.02
C SER A 321 -7.83 8.94 5.34
N GLU A 322 -7.07 9.75 6.07
CA GLU A 322 -6.40 10.89 5.47
C GLU A 322 -5.25 10.38 4.59
N HIS A 323 -4.87 11.14 3.56
CA HIS A 323 -3.79 10.76 2.64
C HIS A 323 -2.48 10.44 3.38
N THR A 324 -2.16 11.23 4.41
CA THR A 324 -1.00 11.05 5.30
C THR A 324 -1.09 9.81 6.19
N ASN A 325 -2.25 9.14 6.20
CA ASN A 325 -2.53 7.96 6.99
C ASN A 325 -2.80 6.71 6.13
N THR A 326 -2.32 6.70 4.89
CA THR A 326 -2.37 5.54 3.99
C THR A 326 -1.37 4.49 4.45
N LEU A 327 -1.78 3.23 4.52
CA LEU A 327 -0.89 2.12 4.82
C LEU A 327 -0.14 1.71 3.55
N PHE A 328 1.18 1.67 3.59
CA PHE A 328 2.00 1.04 2.55
C PHE A 328 2.56 -0.29 3.06
N SER A 329 2.37 -1.34 2.26
CA SER A 329 2.90 -2.67 2.56
C SER A 329 3.02 -3.50 1.28
N PRO A 330 4.09 -4.28 1.12
CA PRO A 330 4.12 -5.34 0.12
C PRO A 330 3.00 -6.36 0.32
N VAL A 331 2.48 -6.88 -0.79
CA VAL A 331 1.36 -7.83 -0.80
C VAL A 331 1.62 -9.04 -1.68
N THR A 332 1.09 -10.19 -1.28
CA THR A 332 1.33 -11.50 -1.91
C THR A 332 0.62 -11.69 -3.24
N GLY A 333 -0.46 -10.95 -3.53
CA GLY A 333 -1.29 -11.16 -4.72
C GLY A 333 -2.12 -12.45 -4.71
N MET A 334 -2.00 -13.29 -3.66
CA MET A 334 -2.64 -14.61 -3.62
C MET A 334 -3.99 -14.61 -2.93
N ASN A 335 -4.14 -13.82 -1.86
CA ASN A 335 -5.33 -13.80 -1.02
C ASN A 335 -6.00 -12.42 -1.01
N ARG A 336 -7.30 -12.41 -0.71
CA ARG A 336 -8.08 -11.16 -0.57
C ARG A 336 -7.88 -10.59 0.83
N PRO A 337 -7.93 -9.25 1.01
CA PRO A 337 -7.92 -8.67 2.33
C PRO A 337 -9.24 -8.96 3.05
N HIS A 338 -9.15 -9.23 4.35
CA HIS A 338 -10.27 -9.22 5.29
C HIS A 338 -10.38 -7.83 5.90
N VAL A 339 -11.57 -7.24 5.86
CA VAL A 339 -11.82 -5.91 6.42
C VAL A 339 -12.91 -6.01 7.49
N TYR A 340 -12.56 -5.71 8.73
CA TYR A 340 -13.48 -5.69 9.86
C TYR A 340 -13.78 -4.26 10.28
N LEU A 341 -15.05 -3.92 10.38
CA LEU A 341 -15.54 -2.67 10.94
C LEU A 341 -16.05 -2.92 12.36
N LEU A 342 -15.51 -2.19 13.33
CA LEU A 342 -15.95 -2.20 14.71
C LEU A 342 -16.41 -0.81 15.13
N VAL A 343 -17.59 -0.72 15.74
CA VAL A 343 -18.16 0.52 16.26
C VAL A 343 -18.49 0.38 17.74
N LYS A 344 -18.15 1.40 18.53
CA LYS A 344 -18.48 1.52 19.96
C LYS A 344 -19.19 2.84 20.25
N HIS A 345 -20.00 2.83 21.31
CA HIS A 345 -20.69 4.02 21.83
C HIS A 345 -20.20 4.28 23.26
N TRP A 346 -19.80 5.51 23.53
CA TRP A 346 -19.37 5.97 24.84
C TRP A 346 -20.53 6.60 25.60
N THR A 347 -20.77 6.12 26.83
CA THR A 347 -21.87 6.59 27.70
C THR A 347 -21.37 7.20 29.01
N GLY A 348 -20.06 7.25 29.21
CA GLY A 348 -19.43 7.82 30.41
C GLY A 348 -19.31 9.35 30.34
N PRO A 349 -18.90 9.98 31.46
CA PRO A 349 -18.60 11.41 31.47
C PRO A 349 -17.27 11.71 30.76
N GLY A 350 -17.20 12.83 30.04
CA GLY A 350 -15.98 13.27 29.37
C GLY A 350 -15.59 12.37 28.20
N GLU A 351 -14.28 12.31 27.91
CA GLU A 351 -13.73 11.45 26.86
C GLU A 351 -13.39 10.06 27.40
N PRO A 352 -13.44 8.99 26.57
CA PRO A 352 -12.98 7.67 26.94
C PRO A 352 -11.50 7.66 27.33
N ASP A 353 -11.12 6.79 28.26
CA ASP A 353 -9.72 6.57 28.60
C ASP A 353 -8.99 5.67 27.58
N GLU A 354 -7.66 5.65 27.68
CA GLU A 354 -6.79 4.86 26.78
C GLU A 354 -7.12 3.35 26.82
N ALA A 355 -7.50 2.84 27.99
CA ALA A 355 -7.85 1.43 28.15
C ALA A 355 -9.13 1.09 27.36
N TRP A 356 -10.13 1.96 27.39
CA TRP A 356 -11.36 1.82 26.61
C TRP A 356 -11.11 1.95 25.11
N LEU A 357 -10.24 2.88 24.70
CA LEU A 357 -9.88 3.10 23.29
C LEU A 357 -9.09 1.93 22.69
N LYS A 358 -8.36 1.16 23.50
CA LYS A 358 -7.56 0.03 23.02
C LYS A 358 -8.28 -1.33 23.06
N SER A 359 -9.39 -1.43 23.79
CA SER A 359 -10.18 -2.67 23.92
C SER A 359 -11.36 -2.70 22.96
N ASP A 360 -11.56 -3.84 22.27
CA ASP A 360 -12.74 -4.07 21.44
C ASP A 360 -13.94 -4.57 22.24
N VAL A 361 -13.80 -4.81 23.55
CA VAL A 361 -14.91 -5.22 24.42
C VAL A 361 -16.08 -4.25 24.26
N GLY A 362 -17.24 -4.82 23.91
CA GLY A 362 -18.48 -4.07 23.74
C GLY A 362 -18.66 -3.44 22.36
N ALA A 363 -17.79 -3.70 21.39
CA ALA A 363 -17.98 -3.25 20.01
C ALA A 363 -19.04 -4.06 19.26
N LEU A 364 -19.75 -3.38 18.36
CA LEU A 364 -20.52 -3.98 17.28
C LEU A 364 -19.62 -4.14 16.06
N GLN A 365 -19.45 -5.38 15.60
CA GLN A 365 -18.57 -5.74 14.50
C GLN A 365 -19.36 -6.20 13.27
N THR A 366 -18.82 -5.90 12.10
CA THR A 366 -19.15 -6.59 10.86
C THR A 366 -17.90 -6.79 10.02
N GLU A 367 -17.90 -7.84 9.21
CA GLU A 367 -16.84 -8.08 8.22
C GLU A 367 -17.38 -7.71 6.85
N ILE A 368 -16.58 -7.02 6.07
CA ILE A 368 -16.88 -6.71 4.67
C ILE A 368 -16.65 -7.97 3.86
N VAL A 369 -17.59 -8.91 3.97
CA VAL A 369 -17.62 -10.14 3.17
C VAL A 369 -18.51 -9.87 1.99
N THR A 370 -17.92 -9.58 0.83
CA THR A 370 -18.71 -9.56 -0.40
C THR A 370 -18.24 -10.60 -1.38
N GLN A 371 -19.21 -11.44 -1.74
CA GLN A 371 -19.13 -12.47 -2.76
C GLN A 371 -18.49 -11.90 -4.03
N GLY A 372 -17.19 -12.17 -4.22
CA GLY A 372 -16.48 -11.90 -5.47
C GLY A 372 -15.93 -10.49 -5.67
N THR A 373 -16.25 -9.48 -4.85
CA THR A 373 -15.89 -8.07 -5.12
C THR A 373 -14.45 -7.72 -4.76
N LEU A 374 -13.97 -8.09 -3.56
CA LEU A 374 -12.59 -7.74 -3.15
C LEU A 374 -11.53 -8.44 -4.01
N HIS A 375 -10.87 -7.72 -4.92
CA HIS A 375 -9.72 -8.24 -5.67
C HIS A 375 -8.54 -8.60 -4.77
N ASN A 376 -7.74 -9.59 -5.20
CA ASN A 376 -6.43 -9.83 -4.59
C ASN A 376 -5.56 -8.58 -4.80
N PRO A 377 -4.97 -8.02 -3.74
CA PRO A 377 -4.21 -6.80 -3.86
C PRO A 377 -2.90 -7.08 -4.57
N ARG A 378 -2.45 -6.15 -5.40
CA ARG A 378 -1.18 -6.23 -6.12
C ARG A 378 -0.29 -5.08 -5.69
N ASN A 379 1.01 -5.34 -5.64
CA ASN A 379 1.99 -4.26 -5.60
C ASN A 379 1.79 -3.36 -6.83
N ALA A 380 2.20 -2.10 -6.72
CA ALA A 380 1.86 -1.00 -7.63
C ALA A 380 0.51 -0.35 -7.37
N ASP A 381 -0.56 -1.11 -7.05
CA ASP A 381 -1.92 -0.56 -6.95
C ASP A 381 -2.20 0.22 -5.65
N ALA A 382 -3.21 1.11 -5.69
CA ALA A 382 -3.77 1.78 -4.52
C ALA A 382 -5.23 1.37 -4.28
N TYR A 383 -5.58 1.10 -3.02
CA TYR A 383 -6.89 0.59 -2.63
C TYR A 383 -7.57 1.50 -1.60
N ILE A 384 -8.79 1.95 -1.91
CA ILE A 384 -9.71 2.48 -0.91
C ILE A 384 -10.75 1.41 -0.62
N THR A 385 -10.81 0.91 0.61
CA THR A 385 -11.77 -0.14 1.00
C THR A 385 -12.63 0.27 2.17
N GLY A 386 -13.90 -0.12 2.15
CA GLY A 386 -14.78 0.12 3.29
C GLY A 386 -16.26 0.04 2.91
N LEU A 387 -17.07 0.89 3.53
CA LEU A 387 -18.51 0.73 3.53
C LEU A 387 -19.25 2.06 3.77
N ALA A 388 -20.26 2.33 2.95
CA ALA A 388 -21.27 3.32 3.29
C ALA A 388 -22.55 2.60 3.75
N ILE A 389 -22.90 2.76 5.04
CA ILE A 389 -24.07 2.16 5.67
C ILE A 389 -25.16 3.21 5.85
N GLU A 390 -26.40 2.87 5.50
CA GLU A 390 -27.54 3.71 5.81
C GLU A 390 -27.80 3.77 7.32
N LEU A 391 -28.03 4.98 7.83
CA LEU A 391 -28.08 5.31 9.25
C LEU A 391 -29.18 4.54 10.01
N ALA A 392 -30.37 4.39 9.43
CA ALA A 392 -31.45 3.63 10.07
C ALA A 392 -31.15 2.11 10.10
N VAL A 393 -30.45 1.57 9.10
CA VAL A 393 -30.00 0.18 9.09
C VAL A 393 -28.92 -0.04 10.15
N PHE A 394 -27.95 0.86 10.27
CA PHE A 394 -26.96 0.80 11.34
C PHE A 394 -27.62 0.88 12.72
N LYS A 395 -28.55 1.83 12.93
CA LYS A 395 -29.34 1.93 14.16
C LYS A 395 -30.03 0.62 14.47
N LYS A 396 -30.71 0.02 13.50
CA LYS A 396 -31.42 -1.25 13.69
C LYS A 396 -30.46 -2.36 14.13
N ALA A 397 -29.30 -2.49 13.47
CA ALA A 397 -28.30 -3.47 13.84
C ALA A 397 -27.77 -3.26 15.27
N TRP A 398 -27.60 -1.99 15.68
CA TRP A 398 -27.24 -1.63 17.04
C TRP A 398 -28.33 -2.03 18.05
N GLU A 399 -29.58 -1.65 17.81
CA GLU A 399 -30.70 -1.93 18.71
C GLU A 399 -31.02 -3.42 18.82
N ASP A 400 -30.90 -4.17 17.72
CA ASP A 400 -31.08 -5.63 17.72
C ASP A 400 -30.00 -6.34 18.58
N ASN A 401 -28.85 -5.70 18.82
CA ASN A 401 -27.74 -6.27 19.59
C ASN A 401 -27.61 -5.73 21.02
N TYR A 402 -27.97 -4.46 21.25
CA TYR A 402 -27.78 -3.77 22.54
C TYR A 402 -29.09 -3.24 23.16
N GLY A 403 -30.19 -3.24 22.41
CA GLY A 403 -31.41 -2.54 22.77
C GLY A 403 -31.39 -1.05 22.37
N PRO A 404 -32.51 -0.33 22.55
CA PRO A 404 -32.60 1.09 22.23
C PRO A 404 -31.65 1.90 23.13
N LEU A 405 -31.01 2.91 22.54
CA LEU A 405 -30.24 3.87 23.32
C LEU A 405 -31.19 4.68 24.20
N THR A 406 -30.90 4.66 25.51
CA THR A 406 -31.63 5.48 26.48
C THR A 406 -30.78 6.73 26.78
N PRO A 407 -31.34 7.95 26.71
CA PRO A 407 -30.60 9.16 27.05
C PRO A 407 -30.03 9.05 28.47
N SER A 408 -28.72 9.27 28.60
CA SER A 408 -28.03 9.16 29.89
C SER A 408 -28.57 10.21 30.87
N THR A 409 -29.33 9.75 31.86
CA THR A 409 -29.59 10.55 33.06
C THR A 409 -28.61 10.05 34.12
N GLY A 410 -27.52 10.80 34.27
CA GLY A 410 -26.61 10.84 35.43
C GLY A 410 -26.38 9.57 36.26
N SER A 411 -25.09 9.17 36.30
CA SER A 411 -24.48 8.25 37.25
C SER A 411 -25.00 6.81 37.25
N GLU A 412 -24.39 5.98 36.40
CA GLU A 412 -23.76 4.71 36.80
C GLU A 412 -23.01 4.14 35.59
N SER A 413 -21.68 4.17 35.64
CA SER A 413 -20.80 3.54 34.66
C SER A 413 -20.78 2.03 34.90
N SER A 414 -21.78 1.31 34.42
CA SER A 414 -21.65 -0.14 34.21
C SER A 414 -22.81 -0.68 33.38
N ASN A 415 -22.42 -1.36 32.30
CA ASN A 415 -23.18 -2.34 31.55
C ASN A 415 -24.32 -1.81 30.67
N ALA A 416 -24.10 -1.94 29.37
CA ALA A 416 -25.17 -2.27 28.43
C ALA A 416 -25.89 -3.54 28.91
N SER A 417 -26.87 -3.40 29.80
CA SER A 417 -27.70 -4.51 30.29
C SER A 417 -29.14 -4.32 29.82
N SER A 418 -29.39 -4.69 28.57
CA SER A 418 -30.52 -5.57 28.29
C SER A 418 -30.05 -6.59 27.27
N LEU A 419 -30.03 -7.87 27.63
CA LEU A 419 -29.76 -8.94 26.68
C LEU A 419 -30.86 -8.88 25.61
N ALA A 420 -30.52 -8.38 24.42
CA ALA A 420 -31.31 -8.72 23.24
C ALA A 420 -31.19 -10.24 23.05
N THR A 421 -32.33 -10.93 22.96
CA THR A 421 -32.47 -12.39 22.93
C THR A 421 -31.85 -13.07 21.69
N HIS A 422 -31.17 -12.31 20.81
CA HIS A 422 -30.71 -12.74 19.49
C HIS A 422 -29.27 -12.33 19.14
N SER A 423 -28.47 -11.76 20.06
CA SER A 423 -27.10 -11.33 19.74
C SER A 423 -26.11 -12.49 19.70
N THR A 424 -25.44 -12.71 18.57
CA THR A 424 -24.29 -13.62 18.48
C THR A 424 -23.06 -12.91 19.03
N ILE A 425 -22.51 -13.40 20.15
CA ILE A 425 -21.20 -12.95 20.64
C ILE A 425 -20.13 -13.69 19.86
N THR A 426 -19.29 -12.94 19.15
CA THR A 426 -18.11 -13.42 18.42
C THR A 426 -16.86 -12.79 19.03
N ARG A 427 -15.75 -12.76 18.28
CA ARG A 427 -14.51 -12.12 18.70
C ARG A 427 -13.95 -11.23 17.61
N SER A 428 -13.31 -10.14 18.02
CA SER A 428 -12.61 -9.25 17.11
C SER A 428 -11.25 -9.80 16.68
N PRO A 429 -10.61 -9.18 15.67
CA PRO A 429 -9.18 -9.33 15.39
C PRO A 429 -8.23 -8.82 16.49
N SER A 430 -8.70 -8.56 17.71
CA SER A 430 -7.83 -8.46 18.90
C SER A 430 -8.09 -9.57 19.91
N GLY A 431 -8.99 -10.52 19.58
CA GLY A 431 -9.42 -11.61 20.45
C GLY A 431 -10.47 -11.21 21.48
N ASP A 432 -10.83 -9.94 21.59
CA ASP A 432 -11.82 -9.43 22.53
C ASP A 432 -13.26 -9.86 22.15
N PRO A 433 -14.17 -10.09 23.13
CA PRO A 433 -15.56 -10.41 22.86
C PRO A 433 -16.32 -9.22 22.25
N VAL A 434 -16.95 -9.45 21.09
CA VAL A 434 -17.74 -8.46 20.35
C VAL A 434 -19.10 -9.02 19.96
N ARG A 435 -20.03 -8.16 19.58
CA ARG A 435 -21.29 -8.58 18.95
C ARG A 435 -21.14 -8.43 17.45
N SER A 436 -21.61 -9.40 16.67
CA SER A 436 -21.54 -9.32 15.21
C SER A 436 -22.90 -9.10 14.57
N PHE A 437 -22.94 -8.35 13.47
CA PHE A 437 -24.08 -8.32 12.56
C PHE A 437 -23.64 -8.59 11.13
N THR A 438 -24.54 -9.20 10.36
CA THR A 438 -24.36 -9.39 8.92
C THR A 438 -24.67 -8.09 8.20
N LEU A 439 -23.79 -7.71 7.26
CA LEU A 439 -24.06 -6.57 6.40
C LEU A 439 -25.41 -6.73 5.68
N PRO A 440 -26.24 -5.69 5.67
CA PRO A 440 -27.49 -5.72 4.92
C PRO A 440 -27.17 -5.74 3.42
N GLU A 441 -28.07 -6.30 2.61
CA GLU A 441 -27.87 -6.41 1.14
C GLU A 441 -27.76 -5.04 0.45
N ASP A 442 -28.29 -3.98 1.06
CA ASP A 442 -28.26 -2.61 0.52
C ASP A 442 -27.08 -1.77 1.05
N ALA A 443 -26.17 -2.34 1.86
CA ALA A 443 -24.93 -1.66 2.20
C ALA A 443 -24.04 -1.49 0.96
N ILE A 444 -23.46 -0.30 0.82
CA ILE A 444 -22.61 0.02 -0.33
C ILE A 444 -21.17 -0.31 0.06
N VAL A 445 -20.63 -1.38 -0.51
CA VAL A 445 -19.22 -1.70 -0.37
C VAL A 445 -18.40 -0.74 -1.22
N ILE A 446 -17.46 -0.08 -0.57
CA ILE A 446 -16.46 0.78 -1.20
C ILE A 446 -15.27 -0.09 -1.52
N GLN A 447 -14.95 -0.19 -2.81
CA GLN A 447 -13.68 -0.71 -3.27
C GLN A 447 -13.28 0.03 -4.55
N GLU A 448 -12.35 0.96 -4.40
CA GLU A 448 -11.76 1.67 -5.52
C GLU A 448 -10.31 1.22 -5.65
N VAL A 449 -9.91 0.93 -6.88
CA VAL A 449 -8.56 0.53 -7.25
C VAL A 449 -8.08 1.54 -8.27
N TYR A 450 -6.94 2.15 -7.98
CA TYR A 450 -6.30 3.14 -8.83
C TYR A 450 -5.05 2.55 -9.44
#